data_AF-A0A9E6EWG7-F1
#
_entry.id   AF-A0A9E6EWG7-F1
#
_cell.length_a   1.000
_cell.length_b   1.000
_cell.length_c   1.000
_cell.angle_alpha   90.00
_cell.angle_beta   90.00
_cell.angle_gamma   90.00
#
_symmetry.space_group_name_H-M   'P 1'
#
loop_
_entity.id
_entity.type
_entity.pdbx_description
1 polymer ?
#
loop_
_entity_poly.entity_id
_entity_poly.type
_entity_poly.pdbx_seq_one_letter_code
_entity_poly.pdbx_strand_id
1 'polypeptide(L)'
;MGKKILLEHINTEGLTRFETYRKLGGYSAVEKALKTMSPDTVTDEVKKSGLKGRGGAGFPTGMKWSFIDKSNAKPRYLICNADESEPCTFKDRFFMCKNPHLLIEGIIISCFALGASTSYIYIRGEAFHTLRLLEKAIAEAYSNGFLGENILGSGFSLNIYCHPGAGAYICGEETALIESLEGKRGNPRSKPPFPALIGLYDCPTVLNNAETIATVPWIINNSGEEYAKIGIGKSTGTKLICASGHINNPGVYEIELGLAVEEFIYSDDYLGGIKDGKKLKAVVAGGSSVPILPADLILRTAKGEPRLMTYESLADGGFESGTMLGSGGFFVMDNTSCIV
;
A
#
# COMPACT_ATOMS: atom_id res chain seq x y z
N MET A 1 -15.43 -1.84 15.48
CA MET A 1 -14.29 -2.09 14.55
C MET A 1 -14.76 -2.71 13.22
N GLY A 2 -14.31 -2.15 12.08
CA GLY A 2 -14.61 -2.67 10.73
C GLY A 2 -13.81 -3.91 10.33
N LYS A 3 -14.05 -4.41 9.10
CA LYS A 3 -13.38 -5.56 8.50
C LYS A 3 -11.87 -5.34 8.39
N LYS A 4 -11.09 -6.35 8.75
CA LYS A 4 -9.64 -6.39 8.58
C LYS A 4 -9.31 -7.33 7.41
N ILE A 5 -8.46 -6.88 6.50
CA ILE A 5 -7.97 -7.64 5.35
C ILE A 5 -6.48 -7.93 5.54
N LEU A 6 -5.69 -6.89 5.78
CA LEU A 6 -4.23 -7.00 5.91
C LEU A 6 -3.80 -7.36 7.33
N LEU A 7 -4.57 -6.91 8.33
CA LEU A 7 -4.22 -7.06 9.75
C LEU A 7 -5.01 -8.14 10.49
N GLU A 8 -5.85 -8.93 9.81
CA GLU A 8 -6.74 -9.92 10.43
C GLU A 8 -6.00 -10.90 11.36
N HIS A 9 -4.83 -11.39 10.92
CA HIS A 9 -4.01 -12.35 11.67
C HIS A 9 -2.72 -11.76 12.23
N ILE A 10 -2.56 -10.43 12.23
CA ILE A 10 -1.24 -9.78 12.41
C ILE A 10 -0.53 -10.10 13.74
N ASN A 11 -1.27 -10.59 14.74
CA ASN A 11 -0.74 -10.97 16.06
C ASN A 11 -0.55 -12.49 16.23
N THR A 12 -0.78 -13.29 15.19
CA THR A 12 -0.52 -14.74 15.22
C THR A 12 0.97 -15.00 15.39
N GLU A 13 1.32 -15.82 16.37
CA GLU A 13 2.72 -16.17 16.64
C GLU A 13 3.37 -16.87 15.43
N GLY A 14 4.58 -16.42 15.08
CA GLY A 14 5.32 -16.99 13.97
C GLY A 14 4.77 -16.65 12.58
N LEU A 15 3.83 -15.70 12.43
CA LEU A 15 3.29 -15.29 11.13
C LEU A 15 4.34 -14.83 10.12
N THR A 16 5.54 -14.47 10.59
CA THR A 16 6.70 -14.19 9.74
C THR A 16 7.26 -15.41 8.98
N ARG A 17 6.75 -16.62 9.26
CA ARG A 17 7.25 -17.89 8.71
C ARG A 17 6.24 -18.48 7.74
N PHE A 18 6.75 -19.08 6.68
CA PHE A 18 5.96 -19.74 5.64
C PHE A 18 4.91 -20.71 6.20
N GLU A 19 5.32 -21.61 7.11
CA GLU A 19 4.43 -22.63 7.67
C GLU A 19 3.20 -22.04 8.37
N THR A 20 3.40 -21.00 9.18
CA THR A 20 2.28 -20.32 9.86
C THR A 20 1.40 -19.60 8.85
N TYR A 21 2.00 -18.89 7.88
CA TYR A 21 1.23 -18.21 6.83
C TYR A 21 0.39 -19.19 6.00
N ARG A 22 0.95 -20.34 5.62
CA ARG A 22 0.23 -21.40 4.87
C ARG A 22 -0.91 -22.01 5.67
N LYS A 23 -0.73 -22.27 6.97
CA LYS A 23 -1.80 -22.80 7.85
C LYS A 23 -3.02 -21.90 7.93
N LEU A 24 -2.82 -20.59 7.75
CA LEU A 24 -3.89 -19.59 7.70
C LEU A 24 -4.47 -19.39 6.29
N GLY A 25 -4.12 -20.25 5.33
CA GLY A 25 -4.59 -20.17 3.95
C GLY A 25 -3.75 -19.25 3.04
N GLY A 26 -2.60 -18.76 3.51
CA GLY A 26 -1.67 -18.01 2.68
C GLY A 26 -1.25 -18.78 1.42
N TYR A 27 -0.93 -18.07 0.34
CA TYR A 27 -0.65 -18.59 -1.01
C TYR A 27 -1.82 -19.28 -1.74
N SER A 28 -3.01 -19.40 -1.14
CA SER A 28 -4.20 -19.89 -1.84
C SER A 28 -4.60 -19.01 -3.03
N ALA A 29 -4.35 -17.70 -2.95
CA ALA A 29 -4.64 -16.79 -4.05
C ALA A 29 -3.67 -16.99 -5.21
N VAL A 30 -2.40 -17.33 -4.95
CA VAL A 30 -1.45 -17.74 -6.00
C VAL A 30 -1.95 -18.99 -6.70
N GLU A 31 -2.35 -20.02 -5.94
CA GLU A 31 -2.84 -21.26 -6.50
C GLU A 31 -4.08 -21.04 -7.37
N LYS A 32 -5.04 -20.23 -6.91
CA LYS A 32 -6.22 -19.84 -7.68
C LYS A 32 -5.84 -19.09 -8.96
N ALA A 33 -5.03 -18.04 -8.84
CA ALA A 33 -4.61 -17.22 -9.98
C ALA A 33 -3.91 -18.06 -11.05
N LEU A 34 -2.91 -18.85 -10.68
CA LEU A 34 -2.09 -19.59 -11.64
C LEU A 34 -2.79 -20.82 -12.25
N LYS A 35 -3.73 -21.46 -11.52
CA LYS A 35 -4.40 -22.68 -12.00
C LYS A 35 -5.70 -22.40 -12.73
N THR A 36 -6.39 -21.31 -12.41
CA THR A 36 -7.78 -21.11 -12.88
C THR A 36 -8.02 -19.76 -13.54
N MET A 37 -7.05 -18.85 -13.57
CA MET A 37 -7.24 -17.50 -14.12
C MET A 37 -6.22 -17.20 -15.22
N SER A 38 -6.60 -16.33 -16.14
CA SER A 38 -5.65 -15.71 -17.06
C SER A 38 -5.08 -14.40 -16.45
N PRO A 39 -3.91 -13.92 -16.91
CA PRO A 39 -3.38 -12.61 -16.50
C PRO A 39 -4.38 -11.45 -16.66
N ASP A 40 -5.19 -11.48 -17.72
CA ASP A 40 -6.21 -10.47 -17.98
C ASP A 40 -7.36 -10.57 -16.98
N THR A 41 -7.81 -11.78 -16.64
CA THR A 41 -8.83 -11.99 -15.62
C THR A 41 -8.37 -11.47 -14.24
N VAL A 42 -7.11 -11.68 -13.88
CA VAL A 42 -6.55 -11.12 -12.63
C VAL A 42 -6.55 -9.59 -12.67
N THR A 43 -6.16 -9.00 -13.80
CA THR A 43 -6.19 -7.53 -13.99
C THR A 43 -7.61 -6.98 -13.89
N ASP A 44 -8.59 -7.67 -14.47
CA ASP A 44 -9.99 -7.28 -14.45
C ASP A 44 -10.60 -7.37 -13.06
N GLU A 45 -10.28 -8.40 -12.27
CA GLU A 45 -10.73 -8.49 -10.87
C GLU A 45 -10.17 -7.33 -10.03
N VAL A 46 -8.90 -6.96 -10.21
CA VAL A 46 -8.31 -5.79 -9.55
C VAL A 46 -8.95 -4.49 -10.04
N LYS A 47 -9.33 -4.40 -11.32
CA LYS A 47 -10.05 -3.24 -11.86
C LYS A 47 -11.47 -3.12 -11.28
N LYS A 48 -12.22 -4.23 -11.23
CA LYS A 48 -13.57 -4.31 -10.64
C LYS A 48 -13.57 -3.96 -9.16
N SER A 49 -12.50 -4.30 -8.43
CA SER A 49 -12.36 -3.98 -7.01
C SER A 49 -12.39 -2.48 -6.71
N GLY A 50 -12.06 -1.63 -7.68
CA GLY A 50 -11.88 -0.20 -7.44
C GLY A 50 -10.65 0.14 -6.60
N LEU A 51 -9.75 -0.82 -6.33
CA LEU A 51 -8.53 -0.60 -5.56
C LEU A 51 -7.72 0.57 -6.13
N LYS A 52 -7.59 1.63 -5.34
CA LYS A 52 -6.71 2.77 -5.62
C LYS A 52 -5.33 2.55 -5.02
N GLY A 53 -4.32 3.13 -5.65
CA GLY A 53 -2.94 3.08 -5.15
C GLY A 53 -2.83 3.69 -3.74
N ARG A 54 -2.26 2.91 -2.82
CA ARG A 54 -2.16 3.25 -1.38
C ARG A 54 -0.88 4.01 -1.00
N GLY A 55 -0.06 4.36 -1.98
CA GLY A 55 1.17 5.14 -1.80
C GLY A 55 0.99 6.67 -1.83
N GLY A 56 -0.24 7.19 -1.85
CA GLY A 56 -0.48 8.64 -1.90
C GLY A 56 -1.45 9.07 -3.00
N ALA A 57 -1.06 8.84 -4.26
CA ALA A 57 -1.73 9.41 -5.43
C ALA A 57 -3.17 8.91 -5.68
N GLY A 58 -3.56 7.76 -5.14
CA GLY A 58 -4.93 7.24 -5.29
C GLY A 58 -5.32 6.84 -6.72
N PHE A 59 -4.36 6.58 -7.61
CA PHE A 59 -4.64 6.16 -8.98
C PHE A 59 -5.23 4.73 -9.03
N PRO A 60 -6.28 4.43 -9.83
CA PRO A 60 -6.86 3.08 -9.90
C PRO A 60 -5.86 2.02 -10.37
N THR A 61 -5.63 1.00 -9.55
CA THR A 61 -4.55 0.01 -9.73
C THR A 61 -4.76 -0.85 -10.97
N GLY A 62 -5.96 -1.40 -11.16
CA GLY A 62 -6.28 -2.20 -12.35
C GLY A 62 -6.18 -1.40 -13.66
N MET A 63 -6.50 -0.11 -13.63
CA MET A 63 -6.26 0.78 -14.77
C MET A 63 -4.77 1.00 -15.02
N LYS A 64 -3.97 1.20 -13.96
CA LYS A 64 -2.51 1.32 -14.09
C LYS A 64 -1.91 0.10 -14.77
N TRP A 65 -2.35 -1.10 -14.38
CA TRP A 65 -1.90 -2.35 -14.97
C TRP A 65 -2.28 -2.48 -16.44
N SER A 66 -3.44 -1.96 -16.86
CA SER A 66 -3.86 -2.00 -18.26
C SER A 66 -3.01 -1.15 -19.21
N PHE A 67 -2.17 -0.25 -18.69
CA PHE A 67 -1.26 0.56 -19.49
C PHE A 67 0.07 -0.10 -19.79
N ILE A 68 0.40 -1.25 -19.19
CA ILE A 68 1.67 -1.90 -19.49
C ILE A 68 1.69 -2.40 -20.94
N ASP A 69 2.78 -2.13 -21.64
CA ASP A 69 2.96 -2.60 -23.01
C ASP A 69 3.22 -4.11 -23.04
N LYS A 70 2.16 -4.89 -23.27
CA LYS A 70 2.21 -6.35 -23.43
C LYS A 70 2.77 -6.77 -24.80
N SER A 71 2.79 -5.87 -25.79
CA SER A 71 3.25 -6.15 -27.15
C SER A 71 4.78 -6.04 -27.29
N ASN A 72 5.43 -5.36 -26.35
CA ASN A 72 6.87 -5.24 -26.31
C ASN A 72 7.54 -6.61 -26.10
N ALA A 73 8.55 -6.93 -26.92
CA ALA A 73 9.35 -8.14 -26.77
C ALA A 73 10.35 -8.05 -25.59
N LYS A 74 10.56 -6.86 -25.03
CA LYS A 74 11.41 -6.66 -23.85
C LYS A 74 10.80 -7.33 -22.60
N PRO A 75 11.64 -7.68 -21.60
CA PRO A 75 11.16 -8.09 -20.29
C PRO A 75 10.23 -7.04 -19.67
N ARG A 76 9.36 -7.46 -18.76
CA ARG A 76 8.52 -6.57 -17.96
C ARG A 76 8.90 -6.68 -16.50
N TYR A 77 8.82 -5.56 -15.80
CA TYR A 77 9.19 -5.48 -14.39
C TYR A 77 8.02 -4.99 -13.52
N LEU A 78 7.94 -5.55 -12.32
CA LEU A 78 7.17 -4.97 -11.23
C LEU A 78 8.13 -4.46 -10.16
N ILE A 79 7.97 -3.20 -9.77
CA ILE A 79 8.66 -2.63 -8.62
C ILE A 79 7.66 -2.45 -7.48
N CYS A 80 7.91 -3.13 -6.36
CA CYS A 80 7.25 -2.84 -5.09
C CYS A 80 7.98 -1.66 -4.43
N ASN A 81 7.29 -0.52 -4.31
CA ASN A 81 7.77 0.64 -3.59
C ASN A 81 7.49 0.48 -2.09
N ALA A 82 8.57 0.19 -1.36
CA ALA A 82 8.62 0.06 0.10
C ALA A 82 9.61 1.08 0.71
N ASP A 83 9.79 2.25 0.07
CA ASP A 83 10.64 3.32 0.60
C ASP A 83 10.01 3.97 1.85
N GLU A 84 8.69 4.04 1.99
CA GLU A 84 7.95 4.55 3.18
C GLU A 84 8.71 5.66 3.95
N SER A 85 9.09 6.72 3.23
CA SER A 85 9.90 7.82 3.78
C SER A 85 9.08 9.02 4.23
N GLU A 86 7.79 9.07 3.89
CA GLU A 86 6.93 10.17 4.30
C GLU A 86 6.75 10.20 5.82
N PRO A 87 6.95 11.36 6.48
CA PRO A 87 6.74 11.48 7.92
C PRO A 87 5.37 10.96 8.35
N CYS A 88 5.34 10.34 9.52
CA CYS A 88 4.15 9.73 10.12
C CYS A 88 3.57 8.53 9.34
N THR A 89 4.33 7.93 8.42
CA THR A 89 3.98 6.66 7.78
C THR A 89 4.87 5.54 8.29
N PHE A 90 4.25 4.42 8.65
CA PHE A 90 4.94 3.23 9.18
C PHE A 90 4.09 1.95 9.01
N LYS A 91 3.08 1.99 8.12
CA LYS A 91 2.13 0.91 7.82
C LYS A 91 2.79 -0.22 7.05
N ASP A 92 3.61 0.11 6.06
CA ASP A 92 4.23 -0.84 5.15
C ASP A 92 5.30 -1.60 5.91
N ARG A 93 6.17 -0.87 6.63
CA ARG A 93 7.14 -1.48 7.54
C ARG A 93 6.46 -2.35 8.58
N PHE A 94 5.35 -1.90 9.17
CA PHE A 94 4.65 -2.64 10.21
C PHE A 94 4.14 -4.00 9.71
N PHE A 95 3.41 -4.04 8.60
CA PHE A 95 2.87 -5.32 8.12
C PHE A 95 3.99 -6.20 7.52
N MET A 96 4.98 -5.64 6.81
CA MET A 96 6.09 -6.43 6.28
C MET A 96 6.94 -7.07 7.38
N CYS A 97 7.10 -6.42 8.54
CA CYS A 97 7.80 -7.02 9.69
C CYS A 97 7.04 -8.17 10.33
N LYS A 98 5.71 -8.20 10.20
CA LYS A 98 4.86 -9.18 10.90
C LYS A 98 4.33 -10.28 9.98
N ASN A 99 4.13 -9.97 8.70
CA ASN A 99 3.58 -10.85 7.68
C ASN A 99 4.21 -10.56 6.30
N PRO A 100 5.52 -10.83 6.12
CA PRO A 100 6.22 -10.60 4.85
C PRO A 100 5.70 -11.47 3.69
N HIS A 101 5.18 -12.67 3.99
CA HIS A 101 4.65 -13.57 2.95
C HIS A 101 3.40 -13.01 2.25
N LEU A 102 2.59 -12.19 2.92
CA LEU A 102 1.47 -11.49 2.30
C LEU A 102 1.91 -10.57 1.16
N LEU A 103 3.03 -9.86 1.33
CA LEU A 103 3.60 -9.04 0.25
C LEU A 103 4.11 -9.92 -0.90
N ILE A 104 4.84 -11.00 -0.58
CA ILE A 104 5.39 -11.91 -1.59
C ILE A 104 4.27 -12.55 -2.43
N GLU A 105 3.20 -13.01 -1.78
CA GLU A 105 2.01 -13.53 -2.45
C GLU A 105 1.38 -12.48 -3.39
N GLY A 106 1.23 -11.24 -2.91
CA GLY A 106 0.74 -10.14 -3.74
C GLY A 106 1.65 -9.85 -4.95
N ILE A 107 2.97 -9.91 -4.77
CA ILE A 107 3.95 -9.71 -5.85
C ILE A 107 3.81 -10.80 -6.91
N ILE A 108 3.69 -12.08 -6.51
CA ILE A 108 3.53 -13.20 -7.45
C ILE A 108 2.31 -12.99 -8.34
N ILE A 109 1.16 -12.69 -7.74
CA ILE A 109 -0.10 -12.50 -8.46
C ILE A 109 -0.04 -11.27 -9.37
N SER A 110 0.53 -10.17 -8.88
CA SER A 110 0.69 -8.94 -9.66
C SER A 110 1.63 -9.15 -10.85
N CYS A 111 2.76 -9.85 -10.66
CA CYS A 111 3.68 -10.21 -11.73
C CYS A 111 3.03 -11.15 -12.76
N PHE A 112 2.23 -12.11 -12.33
CA PHE A 112 1.47 -12.97 -13.24
C PHE A 112 0.51 -12.16 -14.12
N ALA A 113 -0.26 -11.23 -13.52
CA ALA A 113 -1.16 -10.33 -14.25
C ALA A 113 -0.44 -9.44 -15.29
N LEU A 114 0.75 -8.97 -14.93
CA LEU A 114 1.60 -8.12 -15.77
C LEU A 114 2.47 -8.90 -16.76
N GLY A 115 2.52 -10.24 -16.64
CA GLY A 115 3.47 -11.08 -17.37
C GLY A 115 4.93 -10.68 -17.12
N ALA A 116 5.27 -10.28 -15.89
CA ALA A 116 6.61 -9.92 -15.45
C ALA A 116 7.29 -11.14 -14.80
N SER A 117 8.51 -11.46 -15.23
CA SER A 117 9.29 -12.58 -14.68
C SER A 117 10.34 -12.14 -13.65
N THR A 118 10.43 -10.85 -13.37
CA THR A 118 11.32 -10.28 -12.35
C THR A 118 10.64 -9.14 -11.62
N SER A 119 10.75 -9.14 -10.30
CA SER A 119 10.29 -8.05 -9.45
C SER A 119 11.40 -7.57 -8.52
N TYR A 120 11.38 -6.27 -8.23
CA TYR A 120 12.23 -5.65 -7.23
C TYR A 120 11.38 -5.10 -6.09
N ILE A 121 11.80 -5.35 -4.86
CA ILE A 121 11.31 -4.65 -3.67
C ILE A 121 12.32 -3.57 -3.33
N TYR A 122 12.03 -2.32 -3.69
CA TYR A 122 12.86 -1.19 -3.31
C TYR A 122 12.48 -0.77 -1.89
N ILE A 123 13.38 -1.00 -0.94
CA ILE A 123 13.13 -0.76 0.49
C ILE A 123 14.09 0.30 1.01
N ARG A 124 13.62 1.25 1.82
CA ARG A 124 14.50 2.30 2.36
C ARG A 124 15.67 1.75 3.15
N GLY A 125 16.79 2.46 3.11
CA GLY A 125 18.04 2.07 3.77
C GLY A 125 17.93 1.93 5.29
N GLU A 126 16.97 2.61 5.92
CA GLU A 126 16.77 2.58 7.37
C GLU A 126 16.01 1.34 7.86
N ALA A 127 15.43 0.54 6.95
CA ALA A 127 14.57 -0.60 7.28
C ALA A 127 15.29 -1.97 7.20
N PHE A 128 16.55 -2.04 7.64
CA PHE A 128 17.38 -3.27 7.58
C PHE A 128 16.75 -4.50 8.27
N HIS A 129 15.99 -4.31 9.35
CA HIS A 129 15.29 -5.43 9.99
C HIS A 129 14.22 -6.03 9.07
N THR A 130 13.40 -5.17 8.46
CA THR A 130 12.36 -5.56 7.48
C THR A 130 12.98 -6.22 6.26
N LEU A 131 14.09 -5.66 5.74
CA LEU A 131 14.85 -6.24 4.62
C LEU A 131 15.20 -7.71 4.90
N ARG A 132 15.82 -8.01 6.05
CA ARG A 132 16.20 -9.37 6.42
C ARG A 132 15.01 -10.32 6.57
N LEU A 133 13.88 -9.82 7.05
CA LEU A 133 12.64 -10.62 7.12
C LEU A 133 12.09 -10.93 5.73
N LEU A 134 12.12 -9.96 4.81
CA LEU A 134 11.70 -10.16 3.42
C LEU A 134 12.63 -11.14 2.69
N GLU A 135 13.94 -10.99 2.78
CA GLU A 135 14.91 -11.91 2.17
C GLU A 135 14.71 -13.35 2.66
N LYS A 136 14.46 -13.51 3.97
CA LYS A 136 14.14 -14.80 4.57
C LYS A 136 12.83 -15.38 4.02
N ALA A 137 11.78 -14.58 3.97
CA ALA A 137 10.48 -15.02 3.44
C ALA A 137 10.54 -15.34 1.93
N ILE A 138 11.36 -14.60 1.17
CA ILE A 138 11.65 -14.89 -0.24
C ILE A 138 12.33 -16.26 -0.35
N ALA A 139 13.38 -16.52 0.44
CA ALA A 139 14.07 -17.81 0.45
C ALA A 139 13.14 -18.98 0.86
N GLU A 140 12.25 -18.76 1.82
CA GLU A 140 11.22 -19.73 2.20
C GLU A 140 10.22 -19.98 1.05
N ALA A 141 9.82 -18.94 0.31
CA ALA A 141 8.94 -19.08 -0.85
C ALA A 141 9.61 -19.85 -2.02
N TYR A 142 10.90 -19.63 -2.28
CA TYR A 142 11.68 -20.46 -3.22
C TYR A 142 11.73 -21.92 -2.77
N SER A 143 12.05 -22.16 -1.49
CA SER A 143 12.18 -23.52 -0.95
C SER A 143 10.87 -24.33 -1.00
N ASN A 144 9.74 -23.64 -1.06
CA ASN A 144 8.40 -24.24 -1.13
C ASN A 144 7.74 -24.13 -2.52
N GLY A 145 8.49 -23.79 -3.56
CA GLY A 145 8.02 -23.82 -4.96
C GLY A 145 7.04 -22.70 -5.33
N PHE A 146 7.01 -21.60 -4.57
CA PHE A 146 6.20 -20.40 -4.87
C PHE A 146 6.99 -19.30 -5.61
N LEU A 147 8.30 -19.46 -5.75
CA LEU A 147 9.18 -18.61 -6.56
C LEU A 147 10.17 -19.48 -7.34
N GLY A 148 10.77 -18.91 -8.39
CA GLY A 148 11.68 -19.62 -9.28
C GLY A 148 11.02 -20.03 -10.60
N GLU A 149 11.48 -21.14 -11.16
CA GLU A 149 11.02 -21.64 -12.46
C GLU A 149 9.72 -22.44 -12.34
N ASN A 150 8.82 -22.26 -13.30
CA ASN A 150 7.61 -23.05 -13.47
C ASN A 150 6.81 -23.23 -12.16
N ILE A 151 6.49 -22.11 -11.50
CA ILE A 151 5.82 -22.06 -10.20
C ILE A 151 4.55 -22.90 -10.23
N LEU A 152 4.46 -23.87 -9.34
CA LEU A 152 3.35 -24.84 -9.25
C LEU A 152 3.01 -25.59 -10.56
N GLY A 153 3.97 -25.71 -11.49
CA GLY A 153 3.75 -26.34 -12.79
C GLY A 153 2.93 -25.51 -13.78
N SER A 154 2.79 -24.21 -13.54
CA SER A 154 1.90 -23.31 -14.32
C SER A 154 2.48 -22.77 -15.63
N GLY A 155 3.78 -22.96 -15.88
CA GLY A 155 4.53 -22.31 -16.95
C GLY A 155 4.98 -20.87 -16.62
N PHE A 156 4.51 -20.29 -15.52
CA PHE A 156 4.94 -18.97 -15.04
C PHE A 156 6.19 -19.08 -14.15
N SER A 157 7.15 -18.16 -14.30
CA SER A 157 8.38 -18.11 -13.52
C SER A 157 8.63 -16.70 -13.00
N LEU A 158 9.14 -16.58 -11.78
CA LEU A 158 9.36 -15.28 -11.15
C LEU A 158 10.57 -15.30 -10.21
N ASN A 159 11.41 -14.28 -10.36
CA ASN A 159 12.44 -13.93 -9.38
C ASN A 159 12.09 -12.61 -8.66
N ILE A 160 12.35 -12.56 -7.35
CA ILE A 160 12.17 -11.36 -6.52
C ILE A 160 13.50 -10.98 -5.88
N TYR A 161 13.87 -9.71 -6.00
CA TYR A 161 15.09 -9.16 -5.40
C TYR A 161 14.75 -7.99 -4.48
N CYS A 162 15.32 -7.98 -3.28
CA CYS A 162 15.30 -6.78 -2.45
C CYS A 162 16.43 -5.83 -2.87
N HIS A 163 16.12 -4.54 -2.97
CA HIS A 163 17.09 -3.49 -3.26
C HIS A 163 17.03 -2.44 -2.14
N PRO A 164 18.02 -2.39 -1.24
CA PRO A 164 18.07 -1.36 -0.21
C PRO A 164 18.42 0.00 -0.82
N GLY A 165 17.59 1.00 -0.57
CA GLY A 165 17.87 2.40 -0.87
C GLY A 165 18.90 3.01 0.08
N ALA A 166 19.25 4.27 -0.16
CA ALA A 166 20.31 4.98 0.57
C ALA A 166 19.82 6.18 1.41
N GLY A 167 18.57 6.14 1.88
CA GLY A 167 18.02 7.15 2.81
C GLY A 167 17.65 8.49 2.16
N ALA A 168 17.07 8.46 0.95
CA ALA A 168 16.65 9.66 0.23
C ALA A 168 15.12 9.67 0.03
N TYR A 169 14.42 10.59 0.70
CA TYR A 169 12.95 10.73 0.63
C TYR A 169 12.41 10.79 -0.81
N ILE A 170 13.14 11.46 -1.71
CA ILE A 170 12.75 11.59 -3.12
C ILE A 170 12.69 10.25 -3.85
N CYS A 171 13.43 9.23 -3.40
CA CYS A 171 13.38 7.89 -3.99
C CYS A 171 12.07 7.15 -3.67
N GLY A 172 11.15 7.73 -2.90
CA GLY A 172 9.76 7.29 -2.85
C GLY A 172 8.94 7.69 -4.08
N GLU A 173 9.37 8.69 -4.87
CA GLU A 173 8.74 9.06 -6.14
C GLU A 173 9.05 8.02 -7.22
N GLU A 174 8.05 7.64 -7.99
CA GLU A 174 8.10 6.50 -8.92
C GLU A 174 9.28 6.52 -9.90
N THR A 175 9.60 7.68 -10.49
CA THR A 175 10.69 7.77 -11.48
C THR A 175 12.06 7.99 -10.86
N ALA A 176 12.15 8.73 -9.76
CA ALA A 176 13.38 8.83 -8.97
C ALA A 176 13.80 7.47 -8.38
N LEU A 177 12.83 6.66 -7.97
CA LEU A 177 13.05 5.29 -7.51
C LEU A 177 13.69 4.44 -8.61
N ILE A 178 13.17 4.52 -9.84
CA ILE A 178 13.75 3.78 -10.98
C ILE A 178 15.20 4.23 -11.22
N GLU A 179 15.48 5.53 -11.22
CA GLU A 179 16.86 6.02 -11.37
C GLU A 179 17.78 5.51 -10.26
N SER A 180 17.31 5.53 -9.01
CA SER A 180 18.06 4.98 -7.87
C SER A 180 18.32 3.48 -8.01
N LEU A 181 17.33 2.71 -8.46
CA LEU A 181 17.45 1.26 -8.67
C LEU A 181 18.46 0.94 -9.79
N GLU A 182 18.53 1.77 -10.81
CA GLU A 182 19.54 1.69 -11.89
C GLU A 182 20.94 2.15 -11.47
N GLY A 183 21.14 2.51 -10.19
CA GLY A 183 22.43 2.96 -9.66
C GLY A 183 22.76 4.42 -9.98
N LYS A 184 21.78 5.21 -10.41
CA LYS A 184 21.92 6.65 -10.67
C LYS A 184 21.47 7.47 -9.45
N ARG A 185 21.63 8.79 -9.54
CA ARG A 185 21.03 9.70 -8.55
C ARG A 185 19.51 9.67 -8.69
N GLY A 186 18.78 9.71 -7.57
CA GLY A 186 17.31 9.74 -7.54
C GLY A 186 16.69 11.07 -8.02
N ASN A 187 17.10 11.54 -9.19
CA ASN A 187 16.49 12.68 -9.86
C ASN A 187 15.29 12.16 -10.67
N PRO A 188 14.06 12.68 -10.47
CA PRO A 188 12.90 12.23 -11.23
C PRO A 188 13.10 12.35 -12.76
N ARG A 189 12.52 11.42 -13.51
CA ARG A 189 12.49 11.47 -14.97
C ARG A 189 11.36 12.37 -15.44
N SER A 190 11.59 13.15 -16.49
CA SER A 190 10.52 13.87 -17.18
C SER A 190 9.52 12.88 -17.78
N LYS A 191 8.23 13.19 -17.65
CA LYS A 191 7.13 12.45 -18.32
C LYS A 191 6.60 13.34 -19.44
N PRO A 192 6.37 12.82 -20.67
CA PRO A 192 6.65 11.46 -21.16
C PRO A 192 8.15 11.17 -21.42
N PRO A 193 8.56 9.88 -21.54
CA PRO A 193 7.74 8.66 -21.55
C PRO A 193 7.29 8.20 -20.16
N PHE A 194 6.16 7.48 -20.10
CA PHE A 194 5.65 6.89 -18.85
C PHE A 194 6.31 5.53 -18.56
N PRO A 195 6.53 5.16 -17.28
CA PRO A 195 7.18 3.90 -16.89
C PRO A 195 6.51 2.64 -17.45
N ALA A 196 5.18 2.65 -17.62
CA ALA A 196 4.42 1.55 -18.19
C ALA A 196 4.83 1.21 -19.65
N LEU A 197 5.50 2.13 -20.34
CA LEU A 197 6.08 1.95 -21.66
C LEU A 197 7.60 1.81 -21.58
N ILE A 198 8.27 2.77 -20.91
CA ILE A 198 9.73 2.85 -20.79
C ILE A 198 10.07 3.21 -19.34
N GLY A 199 10.37 2.20 -18.53
CA GLY A 199 10.69 2.31 -17.13
C GLY A 199 12.09 1.80 -16.80
N LEU A 200 12.18 0.82 -15.90
CA LEU A 200 13.43 0.21 -15.47
C LEU A 200 14.16 -0.44 -16.65
N TYR A 201 15.43 -0.08 -16.87
CA TYR A 201 16.26 -0.59 -17.97
C TYR A 201 15.59 -0.45 -19.35
N ASP A 202 14.89 0.67 -19.55
CA ASP A 202 14.10 0.98 -20.76
C ASP A 202 13.06 -0.09 -21.12
N CYS A 203 12.53 -0.78 -20.10
CA CYS A 203 11.54 -1.84 -20.24
C CYS A 203 10.19 -1.43 -19.62
N PRO A 204 9.06 -1.98 -20.10
CA PRO A 204 7.75 -1.71 -19.51
C PRO A 204 7.73 -2.10 -18.02
N THR A 205 7.40 -1.13 -17.18
CA THR A 205 7.52 -1.27 -15.72
C THR A 205 6.28 -0.73 -15.03
N VAL A 206 5.72 -1.52 -14.12
CA VAL A 206 4.72 -1.05 -13.15
C VAL A 206 5.37 -0.87 -11.80
N LEU A 207 5.02 0.22 -11.13
CA LEU A 207 5.40 0.46 -9.75
C LEU A 207 4.16 0.60 -8.88
N ASN A 208 4.07 -0.17 -7.81
CA ASN A 208 2.96 -0.10 -6.84
C ASN A 208 3.51 -0.08 -5.41
N ASN A 209 2.80 0.60 -4.51
CA ASN A 209 3.12 0.62 -3.08
C ASN A 209 2.86 -0.76 -2.44
N ALA A 210 3.65 -1.12 -1.43
CA ALA A 210 3.56 -2.40 -0.73
C ALA A 210 2.15 -2.74 -0.23
N GLU A 211 1.44 -1.82 0.43
CA GLU A 211 0.05 -2.04 0.87
C GLU A 211 -0.88 -2.36 -0.32
N THR A 212 -0.69 -1.69 -1.47
CA THR A 212 -1.51 -1.93 -2.66
C THR A 212 -1.34 -3.36 -3.17
N ILE A 213 -0.09 -3.82 -3.23
CA ILE A 213 0.26 -5.17 -3.68
C ILE A 213 -0.26 -6.22 -2.67
N ALA A 214 -0.09 -5.96 -1.37
CA ALA A 214 -0.54 -6.84 -0.29
C ALA A 214 -2.07 -7.01 -0.22
N THR A 215 -2.85 -6.09 -0.81
CA THR A 215 -4.32 -6.22 -0.91
C THR A 215 -4.76 -7.20 -2.00
N VAL A 216 -3.96 -7.39 -3.05
CA VAL A 216 -4.31 -8.20 -4.23
C VAL A 216 -4.72 -9.65 -3.88
N PRO A 217 -4.04 -10.38 -2.97
CA PRO A 217 -4.41 -11.76 -2.63
C PRO A 217 -5.84 -11.89 -2.14
N TRP A 218 -6.29 -10.95 -1.30
CA TRP A 218 -7.66 -10.94 -0.79
C TRP A 218 -8.69 -10.76 -1.90
N ILE A 219 -8.41 -9.85 -2.84
CA ILE A 219 -9.27 -9.61 -4.02
C ILE A 219 -9.36 -10.88 -4.86
N ILE A 220 -8.25 -11.58 -5.09
CA ILE A 220 -8.29 -12.81 -5.89
C ILE A 220 -9.05 -13.93 -5.18
N ASN A 221 -8.91 -14.08 -3.88
CA ASN A 221 -9.66 -15.08 -3.13
C ASN A 221 -11.17 -14.79 -3.12
N ASN A 222 -11.57 -13.53 -2.94
CA ASN A 222 -12.97 -13.16 -2.68
C ASN A 222 -13.71 -12.51 -3.86
N SER A 223 -13.02 -12.18 -4.96
CA SER A 223 -13.45 -11.32 -6.08
C SER A 223 -13.30 -9.81 -5.84
N GLY A 224 -13.17 -9.07 -6.95
CA GLY A 224 -13.20 -7.62 -6.96
C GLY A 224 -14.56 -7.06 -6.51
N GLU A 225 -15.66 -7.71 -6.86
CA GLU A 225 -17.00 -7.27 -6.46
C GLU A 225 -17.18 -7.28 -4.94
N GLU A 226 -16.71 -8.33 -4.25
CA GLU A 226 -16.75 -8.37 -2.79
C GLU A 226 -15.84 -7.31 -2.14
N TYR A 227 -14.70 -6.99 -2.77
CA TYR A 227 -13.86 -5.89 -2.29
C TYR A 227 -14.53 -4.52 -2.46
N ALA A 228 -15.23 -4.32 -3.59
CA ALA A 228 -15.90 -3.05 -3.90
C ALA A 228 -17.09 -2.76 -2.97
N LYS A 229 -17.67 -3.79 -2.32
CA LYS A 229 -18.70 -3.63 -1.29
C LYS A 229 -18.16 -3.10 0.05
N ILE A 230 -16.84 -3.17 0.25
CA ILE A 230 -16.18 -2.65 1.45
C ILE A 230 -15.88 -1.17 1.19
N GLY A 231 -16.12 -0.32 2.19
CA GLY A 231 -15.99 1.13 2.07
C GLY A 231 -17.16 1.80 1.33
N ILE A 232 -16.97 3.02 0.82
CA ILE A 232 -18.07 3.82 0.25
C ILE A 232 -17.70 4.45 -1.10
N GLY A 233 -18.67 4.48 -2.02
CA GLY A 233 -18.58 5.23 -3.27
C GLY A 233 -17.37 4.83 -4.10
N LYS A 234 -16.48 5.79 -4.38
CA LYS A 234 -15.23 5.56 -5.15
C LYS A 234 -14.03 5.23 -4.27
N SER A 235 -14.22 5.15 -2.96
CA SER A 235 -13.20 4.80 -1.97
C SER A 235 -13.49 3.40 -1.44
N THR A 236 -13.11 2.39 -2.22
CA THR A 236 -13.38 0.99 -1.90
C THR A 236 -12.28 0.33 -1.09
N GLY A 237 -12.68 -0.65 -0.28
CA GLY A 237 -11.82 -1.47 0.55
C GLY A 237 -11.40 -0.86 1.87
N THR A 238 -10.36 -1.46 2.43
CA THR A 238 -9.72 -0.99 3.66
C THR A 238 -8.48 -0.14 3.36
N LYS A 239 -8.02 0.59 4.37
CA LYS A 239 -6.79 1.37 4.36
C LYS A 239 -6.07 1.22 5.69
N LEU A 240 -4.75 1.05 5.63
CA LEU A 240 -3.89 1.18 6.81
C LEU A 240 -3.63 2.66 7.11
N ILE A 241 -3.95 3.08 8.33
CA ILE A 241 -3.74 4.43 8.86
C ILE A 241 -2.70 4.40 9.96
N CYS A 242 -1.70 5.27 9.85
CA CYS A 242 -0.61 5.42 10.81
C CYS A 242 -0.93 6.57 11.77
N ALA A 243 -1.56 6.25 12.89
CA ALA A 243 -1.99 7.24 13.88
C ALA A 243 -0.85 7.58 14.85
N SER A 244 -0.55 8.87 14.98
CA SER A 244 0.52 9.39 15.82
C SER A 244 0.22 10.80 16.33
N GLY A 245 1.06 11.33 17.23
CA GLY A 245 0.89 12.66 17.82
C GLY A 245 0.21 12.62 19.20
N HIS A 246 -0.59 13.65 19.50
CA HIS A 246 -1.21 13.87 20.81
C HIS A 246 -2.52 13.08 21.01
N ILE A 247 -2.44 11.76 20.88
CA ILE A 247 -3.55 10.81 21.04
C ILE A 247 -3.24 9.75 22.10
N ASN A 248 -4.27 9.14 22.67
CA ASN A 248 -4.11 8.12 23.71
C ASN A 248 -3.56 6.80 23.14
N ASN A 249 -4.05 6.38 21.99
CA ASN A 249 -3.69 5.10 21.37
C ASN A 249 -3.04 5.31 19.99
N PRO A 250 -1.72 5.60 19.92
CA PRO A 250 -1.00 5.65 18.65
C PRO A 250 -0.73 4.23 18.11
N GLY A 251 -0.71 4.07 16.78
CA GLY A 251 -0.48 2.77 16.16
C GLY A 251 -0.85 2.69 14.68
N VAL A 252 -0.85 1.48 14.14
CA VAL A 252 -1.36 1.19 12.79
C VAL A 252 -2.74 0.59 12.91
N TYR A 253 -3.71 1.24 12.28
CA TYR A 253 -5.11 0.82 12.27
C TYR A 253 -5.52 0.47 10.84
N GLU A 254 -6.17 -0.68 10.67
CA GLU A 254 -6.87 -0.97 9.43
C GLU A 254 -8.33 -0.53 9.59
N ILE A 255 -8.74 0.40 8.73
CA ILE A 255 -10.10 0.94 8.73
C ILE A 255 -10.77 0.64 7.39
N GLU A 256 -12.09 0.51 7.39
CA GLU A 256 -12.88 0.60 6.17
C GLU A 256 -12.95 2.07 5.73
N LEU A 257 -12.76 2.32 4.44
CA LEU A 257 -12.83 3.68 3.89
C LEU A 257 -14.26 4.20 3.98
N GLY A 258 -14.48 5.28 4.73
CA GLY A 258 -15.82 5.76 5.07
C GLY A 258 -16.01 6.06 6.54
N LEU A 259 -15.13 5.56 7.40
CA LEU A 259 -15.10 5.89 8.83
C LEU A 259 -15.04 7.41 9.04
N ALA A 260 -15.89 7.95 9.91
CA ALA A 260 -15.85 9.38 10.22
C ALA A 260 -14.52 9.74 10.93
N VAL A 261 -13.92 10.87 10.58
CA VAL A 261 -12.67 11.31 11.23
C VAL A 261 -12.86 11.54 12.72
N GLU A 262 -14.02 12.09 13.10
CA GLU A 262 -14.40 12.30 14.50
C GLU A 262 -14.47 10.97 15.28
N GLU A 263 -15.12 9.95 14.69
CA GLU A 263 -15.18 8.62 15.28
C GLU A 263 -13.80 8.00 15.42
N PHE A 264 -12.96 8.10 14.39
CA PHE A 264 -11.59 7.58 14.44
C PHE A 264 -10.79 8.23 15.58
N ILE A 265 -10.89 9.55 15.77
CA ILE A 265 -10.16 10.27 16.82
C ILE A 265 -10.67 9.92 18.21
N TYR A 266 -11.98 9.93 18.43
CA TYR A 266 -12.52 9.94 19.79
C TYR A 266 -13.01 8.57 20.31
N SER A 267 -13.20 7.58 19.43
CA SER A 267 -13.66 6.26 19.87
C SER A 267 -12.56 5.46 20.56
N ASP A 268 -12.93 4.74 21.62
CA ASP A 268 -12.06 3.78 22.33
C ASP A 268 -11.66 2.59 21.44
N ASP A 269 -12.45 2.28 20.41
CA ASP A 269 -12.11 1.27 19.39
C ASP A 269 -10.87 1.68 18.55
N TYR A 270 -10.53 2.97 18.54
CA TYR A 270 -9.48 3.55 17.71
C TYR A 270 -8.48 4.36 18.55
N LEU A 271 -8.47 5.69 18.44
CA LEU A 271 -7.42 6.53 19.03
C LEU A 271 -7.67 6.92 20.49
N GLY A 272 -8.89 6.69 21.01
CA GLY A 272 -9.26 6.92 22.40
C GLY A 272 -9.25 8.39 22.82
N GLY A 273 -9.33 9.32 21.86
CA GLY A 273 -9.32 10.76 22.11
C GLY A 273 -7.92 11.38 22.23
N ILE A 274 -7.92 12.66 22.59
CA ILE A 274 -6.73 13.49 22.71
C ILE A 274 -6.05 13.24 24.05
N LYS A 275 -4.72 13.16 24.04
CA LYS A 275 -3.91 12.88 25.22
C LYS A 275 -4.18 13.90 26.34
N ASP A 276 -4.22 13.40 27.57
CA ASP A 276 -4.47 14.18 28.80
C ASP A 276 -5.81 14.96 28.78
N GLY A 277 -6.79 14.55 27.97
CA GLY A 277 -8.09 15.20 27.87
C GLY A 277 -8.03 16.60 27.26
N LYS A 278 -6.96 16.93 26.54
CA LYS A 278 -6.77 18.23 25.90
C LYS A 278 -7.68 18.40 24.67
N LYS A 279 -7.67 19.60 24.10
CA LYS A 279 -8.46 19.93 22.91
C LYS A 279 -7.69 19.64 21.64
N LEU A 280 -8.36 19.05 20.65
CA LEU A 280 -7.84 18.94 19.29
C LEU A 280 -7.58 20.33 18.72
N LYS A 281 -6.41 20.54 18.14
CA LYS A 281 -6.06 21.78 17.44
C LYS A 281 -6.06 21.60 15.93
N ALA A 282 -5.35 20.58 15.45
CA ALA A 282 -5.16 20.35 14.03
C ALA A 282 -4.73 18.90 13.75
N VAL A 283 -4.88 18.48 12.49
CA VAL A 283 -4.50 17.14 12.02
C VAL A 283 -3.85 17.23 10.65
N VAL A 284 -2.82 16.41 10.44
CA VAL A 284 -2.29 16.05 9.12
C VAL A 284 -2.89 14.68 8.75
N ALA A 285 -3.84 14.63 7.82
CA ALA A 285 -4.67 13.45 7.56
C ALA A 285 -4.36 12.77 6.22
N GLY A 286 -3.07 12.51 5.96
CA GLY A 286 -2.63 11.71 4.82
C GLY A 286 -1.12 11.54 4.66
N GLY A 287 -0.31 12.26 5.43
CA GLY A 287 1.15 12.29 5.34
C GLY A 287 1.67 13.73 5.27
N SER A 288 2.99 13.93 5.33
CA SER A 288 3.57 15.29 5.32
C SER A 288 3.25 16.12 4.07
N SER A 289 2.78 15.50 2.99
CA SER A 289 2.51 16.15 1.71
C SER A 289 1.12 16.79 1.60
N VAL A 290 0.29 16.70 2.65
CA VAL A 290 -1.12 17.13 2.60
C VAL A 290 -1.38 18.36 3.49
N PRO A 291 -2.39 19.20 3.17
CA PRO A 291 -2.77 20.32 4.01
C PRO A 291 -3.05 19.92 5.45
N ILE A 292 -2.56 20.74 6.39
CA ILE A 292 -2.93 20.66 7.81
C ILE A 292 -4.31 21.28 7.97
N LEU A 293 -5.25 20.56 8.56
CA LEU A 293 -6.58 21.10 8.85
C LEU A 293 -6.77 21.37 10.34
N PRO A 294 -7.31 22.55 10.72
CA PRO A 294 -7.75 22.80 12.09
C PRO A 294 -8.94 21.92 12.47
N ALA A 295 -9.22 21.81 13.77
CA ALA A 295 -10.23 20.92 14.33
C ALA A 295 -11.62 21.05 13.68
N ASP A 296 -12.08 22.27 13.40
CA ASP A 296 -13.36 22.55 12.77
C ASP A 296 -13.44 22.06 11.32
N LEU A 297 -12.34 22.15 10.56
CA LEU A 297 -12.28 21.72 9.17
C LEU A 297 -11.92 20.24 8.99
N ILE A 298 -11.18 19.63 9.91
CA ILE A 298 -10.88 18.19 9.80
C ILE A 298 -12.07 17.32 10.21
N LEU A 299 -12.88 17.76 11.18
CA LEU A 299 -14.02 16.98 11.65
C LEU A 299 -15.25 17.15 10.74
N ARG A 300 -15.36 18.28 10.04
CA ARG A 300 -16.51 18.62 9.19
C ARG A 300 -16.08 19.12 7.81
N THR A 301 -16.88 18.84 6.80
CA THR A 301 -16.74 19.44 5.47
C THR A 301 -17.15 20.91 5.50
N ALA A 302 -16.87 21.67 4.44
CA ALA A 302 -17.33 23.06 4.31
C ALA A 302 -18.87 23.18 4.38
N LYS A 303 -19.60 22.09 4.14
CA LYS A 303 -21.06 22.00 4.22
C LYS A 303 -21.58 21.60 5.61
N GLY A 304 -20.69 21.37 6.59
CA GLY A 304 -21.06 20.96 7.95
C GLY A 304 -21.32 19.46 8.12
N GLU A 305 -21.10 18.65 7.07
CA GLU A 305 -21.24 17.20 7.14
C GLU A 305 -20.02 16.57 7.85
N PRO A 306 -20.15 15.42 8.53
CA PRO A 306 -18.99 14.70 9.05
C PRO A 306 -17.97 14.43 7.95
N ARG A 307 -16.69 14.78 8.19
CA ARG A 307 -15.64 14.40 7.26
C ARG A 307 -15.35 12.91 7.41
N LEU A 308 -15.25 12.21 6.30
CA LEU A 308 -15.03 10.77 6.23
C LEU A 308 -13.61 10.46 5.77
N MET A 309 -13.05 9.35 6.23
CA MET A 309 -11.77 8.80 5.80
C MET A 309 -11.89 8.18 4.39
N THR A 310 -12.14 9.04 3.40
CA THR A 310 -12.25 8.71 1.97
C THR A 310 -11.45 9.70 1.15
N TYR A 311 -11.05 9.32 -0.07
CA TYR A 311 -10.31 10.23 -0.97
C TYR A 311 -11.13 11.46 -1.31
N GLU A 312 -12.45 11.30 -1.49
CA GLU A 312 -13.34 12.37 -1.91
C GLU A 312 -13.71 13.31 -0.74
N SER A 313 -14.03 12.78 0.44
CA SER A 313 -14.46 13.61 1.58
C SER A 313 -13.30 14.39 2.21
N LEU A 314 -12.09 13.81 2.27
CA LEU A 314 -10.92 14.57 2.73
C LEU A 314 -10.57 15.70 1.76
N ALA A 315 -10.71 15.49 0.44
CA ALA A 315 -10.42 16.50 -0.58
C ALA A 315 -11.52 17.56 -0.75
N ASP A 316 -12.72 17.35 -0.19
CA ASP A 316 -13.82 18.32 -0.25
C ASP A 316 -13.38 19.65 0.37
N GLY A 317 -13.58 20.73 -0.39
CA GLY A 317 -13.11 22.07 -0.04
C GLY A 317 -11.74 22.47 -0.63
N GLY A 318 -11.09 21.59 -1.41
CA GLY A 318 -9.83 21.91 -2.09
C GLY A 318 -8.72 22.32 -1.13
N PHE A 319 -7.84 23.24 -1.52
CA PHE A 319 -6.79 23.76 -0.64
C PHE A 319 -7.32 24.70 0.47
N GLU A 320 -8.54 25.21 0.34
CA GLU A 320 -9.10 26.17 1.31
C GLU A 320 -9.60 25.49 2.57
N SER A 321 -10.26 24.34 2.43
CA SER A 321 -10.87 23.62 3.56
C SER A 321 -10.76 22.11 3.47
N GLY A 322 -10.03 21.60 2.47
CA GLY A 322 -9.78 20.18 2.28
C GLY A 322 -8.33 19.79 2.54
N THR A 323 -8.11 18.49 2.59
CA THR A 323 -6.82 17.82 2.69
C THR A 323 -6.85 16.59 1.78
N MET A 324 -5.98 15.62 1.96
CA MET A 324 -5.96 14.41 1.13
C MET A 324 -5.63 13.20 2.00
N LEU A 325 -6.24 12.04 1.71
CA LEU A 325 -5.97 10.80 2.44
C LEU A 325 -4.52 10.31 2.28
N GLY A 326 -3.84 10.71 1.20
CA GLY A 326 -2.43 10.42 0.95
C GLY A 326 -2.05 8.94 1.16
N SER A 327 -0.91 8.73 1.79
CA SER A 327 -0.37 7.43 2.16
C SER A 327 -1.01 6.90 3.46
N GLY A 328 -1.85 7.69 4.13
CA GLY A 328 -2.54 7.31 5.38
C GLY A 328 -1.76 7.66 6.65
N GLY A 329 -0.78 8.56 6.58
CA GLY A 329 -0.19 9.17 7.77
C GLY A 329 -1.22 10.06 8.49
N PHE A 330 -1.44 9.87 9.78
CA PHE A 330 -2.45 10.60 10.56
C PHE A 330 -1.83 11.17 11.83
N PHE A 331 -1.41 12.43 11.77
CA PHE A 331 -0.73 13.11 12.88
C PHE A 331 -1.65 14.11 13.55
N VAL A 332 -1.91 13.90 14.85
CA VAL A 332 -2.84 14.71 15.65
C VAL A 332 -2.08 15.69 16.53
N MET A 333 -2.49 16.96 16.50
CA MET A 333 -1.96 18.03 17.35
C MET A 333 -3.00 18.52 18.35
N ASP A 334 -2.59 18.70 19.60
CA ASP A 334 -3.41 19.28 20.65
C ASP A 334 -3.23 20.81 20.70
N ASN A 335 -3.96 21.46 21.60
CA ASN A 335 -3.89 22.90 21.81
C ASN A 335 -2.56 23.43 22.38
N THR A 336 -1.62 22.56 22.73
CA THR A 336 -0.27 22.96 23.21
C THR A 336 0.75 23.09 22.08
N SER A 337 0.49 22.53 20.91
CA SER A 337 1.36 22.67 19.73
C SER A 337 1.36 24.10 19.19
N CYS A 338 2.54 24.69 18.98
CA CYS A 338 2.69 25.81 18.04
C CYS A 338 2.61 25.28 16.59
N ILE A 339 1.98 26.03 15.68
CA ILE A 339 1.95 25.66 14.25
C ILE A 339 3.21 26.13 13.52
N VAL A 340 3.83 27.21 14.00
CA VAL A 340 5.13 27.74 13.55
C VAL A 340 6.25 26.97 14.23
#